data_AF-A0A963QJ74-F1
#
_entry.id   AF-A0A963QJ74-F1
#
_cell.length_a   1.000
_cell.length_b   1.000
_cell.length_c   1.000
_cell.angle_alpha   90.00
_cell.angle_beta   90.00
_cell.angle_gamma   90.00
#
_symmetry.space_group_name_H-M   'P 1'
#
loop_
_entity.id
_entity.type
_entity.pdbx_description
1 polymer ?
#
loop_
_entity_poly.entity_id
_entity_poly.type
_entity_poly.pdbx_seq_one_letter_code
_entity_poly.pdbx_strand_id
1 'polypeptide(L)'
;MIPAGPVALSDVTWRLVEFQSMDDAQGTSHPANPANYTMKLGTDGSASFKFDCNRGSGTYSSTKAADGLSGTISFSPIATTLMACPPPSMGEKLAADTKYMTGWMLKDGKLNVSLMADGGIYVWEPMP
;
A
#
# COMPACT_ATOMS: atom_id res chain seq x y z
N MET A 1 0.28 5.18 -24.46
CA MET A 1 -0.47 3.94 -24.76
C MET A 1 -0.37 3.08 -23.51
N ILE A 2 -1.39 3.03 -22.66
CA ILE A 2 -1.39 2.18 -21.46
C ILE A 2 -2.01 0.84 -21.88
N PRO A 3 -1.33 -0.32 -21.74
CA PRO A 3 -1.94 -1.58 -22.11
C PRO A 3 -3.03 -1.93 -21.10
N ALA A 4 -4.24 -2.18 -21.59
CA ALA A 4 -5.37 -2.71 -20.82
C ALA A 4 -5.22 -4.22 -20.57
N GLY A 5 -4.08 -4.63 -20.00
CA GLY A 5 -3.92 -5.94 -19.39
C GLY A 5 -4.25 -5.85 -17.89
N PRO A 6 -4.61 -6.96 -17.23
CA PRO A 6 -4.74 -6.96 -15.77
C PRO A 6 -3.40 -6.55 -15.18
N VAL A 7 -3.36 -5.39 -14.51
CA VAL A 7 -2.15 -4.91 -13.85
C VAL A 7 -1.72 -5.98 -12.85
N ALA A 8 -0.51 -6.50 -13.02
CA ALA A 8 0.05 -7.42 -12.04
C ALA A 8 0.25 -6.65 -10.74
N LEU A 9 -0.20 -7.23 -9.63
CA LEU A 9 0.04 -6.66 -8.31
C LEU A 9 1.55 -6.60 -8.02
N SER A 10 2.28 -7.61 -8.49
CA SER A 10 3.73 -7.73 -8.45
C SER A 10 4.42 -7.10 -9.66
N ASP A 11 5.72 -6.85 -9.53
CA ASP A 11 6.59 -6.19 -10.52
C ASP A 11 6.20 -4.73 -10.87
N VAL A 12 5.26 -4.17 -10.09
CA VAL A 12 4.88 -2.76 -10.13
C VAL A 12 5.35 -2.08 -8.84
N THR A 13 5.89 -0.87 -8.99
CA THR A 13 6.11 0.01 -7.83
C THR A 13 4.88 0.88 -7.68
N TRP A 14 4.24 0.82 -6.53
CA TRP A 14 3.05 1.57 -6.19
C TRP A 14 3.42 2.78 -5.35
N ARG A 15 2.81 3.93 -5.64
CA ARG A 15 2.98 5.19 -4.89
C ARG A 15 1.70 5.51 -4.14
N LEU A 16 1.80 5.88 -2.86
CA LEU A 16 0.63 6.23 -2.07
C LEU A 16 0.03 7.56 -2.55
N VAL A 17 -1.29 7.57 -2.73
CA VAL A 17 -2.06 8.75 -3.13
C VAL A 17 -2.87 9.31 -1.96
N GLU A 18 -3.50 8.43 -1.19
CA GLU A 18 -4.35 8.82 -0.07
C GLU A 18 -4.62 7.66 0.89
N PHE A 19 -5.01 8.02 2.10
CA PHE A 19 -5.63 7.13 3.08
C PHE A 19 -7.03 7.63 3.39
N GLN A 20 -8.02 6.77 3.18
CA GLN A 20 -9.42 7.01 3.49
C GLN A 20 -9.74 6.33 4.82
N SER A 21 -9.94 7.11 5.89
CA SER A 21 -10.40 6.57 7.17
C SER A 21 -11.88 6.19 7.09
N MET A 22 -12.29 5.18 7.85
CA MET A 22 -13.71 4.88 8.07
C MET A 22 -14.29 5.68 9.26
N ASP A 23 -13.44 6.40 9.99
CA ASP A 23 -13.88 7.41 10.95
C ASP A 23 -14.11 8.73 10.20
N ASP A 24 -15.39 9.11 10.07
CA ASP A 24 -15.83 10.33 9.38
C ASP A 24 -15.17 11.59 9.94
N ALA A 25 -14.80 11.61 11.22
CA ALA A 25 -14.11 12.75 11.82
C ALA A 25 -12.66 12.90 11.32
N GLN A 26 -12.03 11.79 10.90
CA GLN A 26 -10.69 11.79 10.31
C GLN A 26 -10.72 12.02 8.79
N GLY A 27 -11.72 11.46 8.10
CA GLY A 27 -11.90 11.61 6.66
C GLY A 27 -10.72 11.10 5.82
N THR A 28 -10.39 11.81 4.73
CA THR A 28 -9.30 11.46 3.81
C THR A 28 -8.04 12.27 4.10
N SER A 29 -6.89 11.61 4.06
CA SER A 29 -5.57 12.23 4.23
C SER A 29 -4.66 11.91 3.04
N HIS A 30 -3.76 12.84 2.74
CA HIS A 30 -2.83 12.73 1.61
C HIS A 30 -1.38 12.90 2.09
N PRO A 31 -0.42 12.13 1.52
CA PRO A 31 0.98 12.35 1.80
C PRO A 31 1.43 13.69 1.23
N ALA A 32 2.09 14.52 2.05
CA ALA A 32 2.63 15.81 1.61
C ALA A 32 3.64 15.68 0.45
N ASN A 33 4.38 14.57 0.40
CA ASN A 33 5.27 14.22 -0.70
C ASN A 33 5.05 12.75 -1.09
N PRO A 34 4.17 12.46 -2.07
CA PRO A 34 3.85 11.10 -2.49
C PRO A 34 5.08 10.26 -2.90
N ALA A 35 6.14 10.88 -3.44
CA ALA A 35 7.35 10.17 -3.84
C ALA A 35 8.16 9.57 -2.66
N ASN A 36 7.79 9.93 -1.43
CA ASN A 36 8.35 9.31 -0.23
C ASN A 36 7.56 8.11 0.29
N TYR A 37 6.46 7.74 -0.35
CA TYR A 37 5.60 6.65 0.08
C TYR A 37 5.42 5.65 -1.06
N THR A 38 6.18 4.57 -1.01
CA THR A 38 6.15 3.55 -2.07
C THR A 38 6.06 2.14 -1.51
N MET A 39 5.47 1.26 -2.30
CA MET A 39 5.39 -0.17 -2.07
C MET A 39 5.77 -0.91 -3.35
N LYS A 40 6.68 -1.87 -3.26
CA LYS A 40 7.00 -2.80 -4.35
C LYS A 40 6.78 -4.22 -3.89
N LEU A 41 6.04 -4.97 -4.69
CA LEU A 41 5.73 -6.38 -4.47
C LEU A 41 6.49 -7.21 -5.51
N GLY A 42 7.43 -8.04 -5.06
CA GLY A 42 8.24 -8.90 -5.91
C GLY A 42 7.48 -10.14 -6.37
N THR A 43 7.83 -10.68 -7.53
CA THR A 43 7.28 -11.96 -8.03
C THR A 43 7.72 -13.16 -7.19
N ASP A 44 8.74 -12.99 -6.36
CA ASP A 44 9.31 -13.95 -5.42
C ASP A 44 8.63 -13.93 -4.03
N GLY A 45 7.61 -13.08 -3.83
CA GLY A 45 6.95 -12.90 -2.54
C GLY A 45 7.65 -11.90 -1.61
N SER A 46 8.66 -11.16 -2.10
CA SER A 46 9.28 -10.07 -1.34
C SER A 46 8.41 -8.80 -1.34
N ALA A 47 8.43 -8.05 -0.24
CA ALA A 47 7.78 -6.76 -0.13
C ALA A 47 8.81 -5.70 0.31
N SER A 48 8.84 -4.57 -0.38
CA SER A 48 9.71 -3.43 -0.07
C SER A 48 8.88 -2.17 0.03
N PHE A 49 9.19 -1.35 1.03
CA PHE A 49 8.47 -0.12 1.33
C PHE A 49 9.40 1.06 1.52
N LYS A 50 8.89 2.25 1.17
CA LYS A 50 9.38 3.54 1.65
C LYS A 50 8.25 4.18 2.45
N PHE A 51 8.51 4.46 3.73
CA PHE A 51 7.60 5.06 4.69
C PHE A 51 8.12 6.45 5.05
N ASP A 52 7.93 7.38 4.14
CA ASP A 52 8.55 8.70 4.18
C ASP A 52 10.09 8.65 4.09
N CYS A 53 10.76 8.96 5.20
CA CYS A 53 12.20 8.83 5.33
C CYS A 53 12.61 7.37 5.61
N ASN A 54 11.74 6.59 6.28
CA ASN A 54 12.03 5.22 6.66
C ASN A 54 11.89 4.25 5.48
N ARG A 55 12.59 3.12 5.58
CA ARG A 55 12.50 2.01 4.61
C ARG A 55 12.04 0.76 5.33
N GLY A 56 11.26 -0.06 4.64
CA GLY A 56 10.75 -1.33 5.15
C GLY A 56 11.02 -2.48 4.19
N SER A 57 11.26 -3.68 4.73
CA SER A 57 11.34 -4.90 3.95
C SER A 57 10.73 -6.08 4.68
N GLY A 58 10.10 -6.98 3.94
CA GLY A 58 9.55 -8.22 4.46
C GLY A 58 9.08 -9.13 3.32
N THR A 59 8.12 -9.99 3.62
CA THR A 59 7.47 -10.84 2.63
C THR A 59 5.98 -10.57 2.60
N TYR A 60 5.34 -10.91 1.49
CA TYR A 60 3.90 -10.84 1.35
C TYR A 60 3.35 -12.11 0.71
N SER A 61 2.05 -12.32 0.86
CA SER A 61 1.30 -13.31 0.12
C SER A 61 0.00 -12.68 -0.37
N SER A 62 -0.46 -13.13 -1.53
CA SER A 62 -1.69 -12.63 -2.14
C SER A 62 -2.45 -13.77 -2.79
N THR A 63 -3.78 -13.73 -2.67
CA THR A 63 -4.67 -14.51 -3.52
C THR A 63 -5.32 -13.60 -4.54
N LYS A 64 -5.85 -14.17 -5.62
CA LYS A 64 -6.60 -13.46 -6.66
C LYS A 64 -7.98 -14.08 -6.76
N ALA A 65 -9.00 -13.25 -6.72
CA ALA A 65 -10.39 -13.65 -6.93
C ALA A 65 -10.67 -13.97 -8.41
N ALA A 66 -11.83 -14.54 -8.70
CA ALA A 66 -12.21 -14.95 -10.04
C ALA A 66 -12.33 -13.79 -11.04
N ASP A 67 -12.60 -12.58 -10.56
CA ASP A 67 -12.66 -11.35 -11.38
C ASP A 67 -11.28 -10.89 -11.89
N GLY A 68 -10.20 -11.42 -11.29
CA GLY A 68 -8.83 -11.02 -11.57
C GLY A 68 -8.42 -9.62 -11.11
N LEU A 69 -9.35 -8.87 -10.50
CA LEU A 69 -9.22 -7.47 -10.11
C LEU A 69 -9.24 -7.27 -8.59
N SER A 70 -9.54 -8.31 -7.82
CA SER A 70 -9.53 -8.26 -6.36
C SER A 70 -8.90 -9.51 -5.73
N GLY A 71 -8.65 -9.46 -4.43
CA GLY A 71 -8.17 -10.63 -3.68
C GLY A 71 -7.77 -10.30 -2.25
N THR A 72 -7.15 -11.28 -1.60
CA THR A 72 -6.55 -11.08 -0.27
C THR A 72 -5.07 -10.73 -0.40
N ILE A 73 -4.55 -9.97 0.56
CA ILE A 73 -3.13 -9.71 0.73
C ILE A 73 -2.78 -9.82 2.21
N SER A 74 -1.58 -10.28 2.52
CA SER A 74 -1.04 -10.25 3.87
C SER A 74 0.45 -9.99 3.82
N PHE A 75 0.96 -9.30 4.85
CA PHE A 75 2.37 -9.03 5.03
C PHE A 75 2.88 -9.75 6.27
N SER A 76 4.07 -10.33 6.17
CA SER A 76 4.83 -10.69 7.37
C SER A 76 5.31 -9.41 8.07
N PRO A 77 5.84 -9.51 9.30
CA PRO A 77 6.39 -8.35 9.99
C PRO A 77 7.39 -7.59 9.09
N ILE A 78 7.09 -6.33 8.78
CA ILE A 78 7.95 -5.49 7.98
C ILE A 78 9.05 -4.92 8.88
N ALA A 79 10.28 -5.31 8.64
CA ALA A 79 11.43 -4.74 9.32
C ALA A 79 11.67 -3.32 8.79
N THR A 80 11.68 -2.33 9.67
CA THR A 80 11.80 -0.91 9.32
C THR A 80 13.04 -0.26 9.93
N THR A 81 13.56 0.76 9.24
CA THR A 81 14.47 1.72 9.86
C THR A 81 13.72 2.57 10.90
N LEU A 82 14.44 3.13 11.88
CA LEU A 82 13.88 3.91 12.98
C LEU A 82 14.36 5.38 12.95
N MET A 83 14.19 6.03 11.80
CA MET A 83 14.43 7.48 11.70
C MET A 83 13.20 8.25 12.16
N ALA A 84 13.43 9.36 12.86
CA ALA A 84 12.39 10.33 13.20
C ALA A 84 12.06 11.17 11.94
N CYS A 85 11.07 10.74 11.16
CA CYS A 85 10.68 11.49 9.97
C CYS A 85 10.07 12.85 10.35
N PRO A 86 10.40 13.94 9.64
CA PRO A 86 9.86 15.25 9.96
C PRO A 86 8.32 15.28 9.88
N PRO A 87 7.62 15.88 10.86
CA PRO A 87 6.18 16.05 10.77
C PRO A 87 5.80 17.10 9.70
N PRO A 88 4.63 16.97 9.06
CA PRO A 88 3.68 15.87 9.17
C PRO A 88 4.12 14.66 8.34
N SER A 89 4.14 13.47 8.95
CA SER A 89 4.47 12.21 8.28
C SER A 89 3.38 11.17 8.50
N MET A 90 3.05 10.42 7.46
CA MET A 90 2.17 9.25 7.53
C MET A 90 2.96 7.94 7.69
N GLY A 91 4.30 8.02 7.73
CA GLY A 91 5.18 6.86 7.60
C GLY A 91 5.02 5.84 8.73
N GLU A 92 4.97 6.30 9.98
CA GLU A 92 4.83 5.44 11.16
C GLU A 92 3.47 4.72 11.18
N LYS A 93 2.39 5.46 10.90
CA LYS A 93 1.03 4.88 10.81
C LYS A 93 0.96 3.85 9.70
N LEU A 94 1.40 4.18 8.49
CA LEU A 94 1.40 3.25 7.36
C LEU A 94 2.23 1.99 7.66
N ALA A 95 3.41 2.13 8.26
CA ALA A 95 4.23 1.00 8.67
C ALA A 95 3.51 0.09 9.68
N ALA A 96 2.88 0.68 10.71
CA ALA A 96 2.11 -0.05 11.71
C ALA A 96 0.88 -0.77 11.11
N ASP A 97 0.26 -0.17 10.10
CA ASP A 97 -0.95 -0.68 9.47
C ASP A 97 -0.70 -1.85 8.51
N THR A 98 0.54 -2.05 8.03
CA THR A 98 0.87 -3.13 7.08
C THR A 98 0.39 -4.51 7.55
N LYS A 99 0.46 -4.80 8.84
CA LYS A 99 -0.01 -6.07 9.44
C LYS A 99 -1.53 -6.24 9.44
N TYR A 100 -2.28 -5.15 9.23
CA TYR A 100 -3.74 -5.16 9.17
C TYR A 100 -4.27 -5.11 7.74
N MET A 101 -3.41 -5.01 6.73
CA MET A 101 -3.82 -5.09 5.33
C MET A 101 -4.27 -6.52 5.01
N THR A 102 -5.51 -6.67 4.55
CA THR A 102 -6.13 -7.99 4.34
C THR A 102 -6.71 -8.17 2.94
N GLY A 103 -7.08 -7.08 2.27
CA GLY A 103 -7.73 -7.11 0.97
C GLY A 103 -7.12 -6.12 0.00
N TRP A 104 -7.21 -6.42 -1.29
CA TRP A 104 -6.84 -5.50 -2.35
C TRP A 104 -7.84 -5.51 -3.49
N MET A 105 -7.95 -4.37 -4.18
CA MET A 105 -8.78 -4.20 -5.38
C MET A 105 -8.14 -3.21 -6.34
N LEU A 106 -8.05 -3.60 -7.60
CA LEU A 106 -7.71 -2.73 -8.72
C LEU A 106 -8.97 -2.04 -9.23
N LYS A 107 -9.00 -0.72 -9.14
CA LYS A 107 -10.12 0.12 -9.59
C LYS A 107 -9.57 1.39 -10.21
N ASP A 108 -10.04 1.75 -11.40
CA ASP A 108 -9.65 2.96 -12.11
C ASP A 108 -8.12 3.14 -12.28
N GLY A 109 -7.40 2.02 -12.49
CA GLY A 109 -5.94 2.00 -12.61
C GLY A 109 -5.18 2.18 -11.28
N LYS A 110 -5.89 2.25 -10.15
CA LYS A 110 -5.33 2.37 -8.81
C LYS A 110 -5.47 1.06 -8.04
N LEU A 111 -4.53 0.82 -7.13
CA LEU A 111 -4.58 -0.26 -6.17
C LEU A 111 -5.17 0.27 -4.86
N ASN A 112 -6.26 -0.32 -4.41
CA ASN A 112 -6.89 -0.01 -3.13
C ASN A 112 -6.57 -1.16 -2.20
N VAL A 113 -5.96 -0.88 -1.04
CA VAL A 113 -5.61 -1.88 -0.03
C VAL A 113 -6.43 -1.59 1.23
N SER A 114 -7.31 -2.51 1.58
CA SER A 114 -8.21 -2.38 2.74
C SER A 114 -7.56 -2.92 4.00
N LEU A 115 -7.78 -2.23 5.12
CA LEU A 115 -7.42 -2.71 6.45
C LEU A 115 -8.54 -3.59 7.03
N MET A 116 -8.17 -4.49 7.94
CA MET A 116 -9.11 -5.28 8.75
C MET A 116 -10.00 -4.37 9.61
N ALA A 117 -11.19 -4.86 9.95
CA ALA A 117 -12.14 -4.23 10.87
C ALA A 117 -12.51 -2.79 10.47
N ASP A 118 -12.66 -2.55 9.17
CA ASP A 118 -12.97 -1.23 8.62
C ASP A 118 -11.94 -0.17 9.06
N GLY A 119 -10.66 -0.54 9.17
CA GLY A 119 -9.61 0.39 9.59
C GLY A 119 -9.30 1.51 8.58
N GLY A 120 -9.85 1.44 7.37
CA GLY A 120 -9.62 2.37 6.27
C GLY A 120 -9.05 1.71 5.02
N ILE A 121 -8.79 2.53 4.00
CA ILE A 121 -8.28 2.11 2.69
C ILE A 121 -7.08 2.99 2.33
N TYR A 122 -5.96 2.34 2.01
CA TYR A 122 -4.84 3.00 1.35
C TYR A 122 -4.99 2.89 -0.17
N VAL A 123 -4.97 4.02 -0.86
CA VAL A 123 -5.08 4.08 -2.31
C VAL A 123 -3.72 4.40 -2.90
N TRP A 124 -3.31 3.59 -3.87
CA TRP A 124 -2.02 3.66 -4.53
C TRP A 124 -2.18 3.76 -6.04
N GLU A 125 -1.22 4.38 -6.70
CA GLU A 125 -1.14 4.42 -8.15
C GLU A 125 0.17 3.79 -8.63
N PRO A 126 0.20 3.19 -9.82
CA PRO A 126 1.43 2.64 -10.37
C PRO A 126 2.39 3.78 -10.69
N MET A 127 3.65 3.62 -10.32
CA MET A 127 4.72 4.49 -10.80
C MET A 127 5.06 4.12 -12.25
N PRO A 128 5.37 5.12 -13.10
CA PRO A 128 5.86 4.89 -14.46
C PRO A 128 7.16 4.11 -14.52
#